data_AF-M9RAY5-F1
#
_entry.id   AF-M9RAY5-F1
#
_cell.length_a   1.000
_cell.length_b   1.000
_cell.length_c   1.000
_cell.angle_alpha   90.00
_cell.angle_beta   90.00
_cell.angle_gamma   90.00
#
_symmetry.space_group_name_H-M   'P 1'
#
loop_
_entity.id
_entity.type
_entity.pdbx_description
1 polymer ?
#
loop_
_entity_poly.entity_id
_entity_poly.type
_entity_poly.pdbx_seq_one_letter_code
_entity_poly.pdbx_strand_id
1 'polypeptide(L)' 'MIEHIERRHIPDPTPDNHVVTTFELSGAGTLLTLRMTLPDAGPHQQMLDIDPTDGMEQSYAKLDAIKF' A
#
# COMPACT_ATOMS: atom_id res chain seq x y z
N MET A 1 -14.04 4.50 -4.04
CA MET A 1 -13.29 3.37 -3.46
C MET A 1 -12.61 2.65 -4.60
N ILE A 2 -11.33 2.33 -4.44
CA ILE A 2 -10.57 1.50 -5.37
C ILE A 2 -10.20 0.22 -4.62
N GLU A 3 -10.38 -0.93 -5.25
CA GLU A 3 -10.13 -2.25 -4.69
C GLU A 3 -9.29 -3.06 -5.67
N HIS A 4 -8.20 -3.65 -5.20
CA HIS A 4 -7.34 -4.50 -6.02
C HIS A 4 -6.62 -5.56 -5.19
N ILE A 5 -6.08 -6.56 -5.91
CA ILE A 5 -5.24 -7.61 -5.35
C ILE A 5 -3.82 -7.41 -5.84
N GLU A 6 -2.87 -7.32 -4.90
CA GLU A 6 -1.44 -7.27 -5.19
C GLU A 6 -0.80 -8.64 -4.93
N ARG A 7 0.04 -9.10 -5.87
CA ARG A 7 0.88 -10.30 -5.73
C ARG A 7 2.28 -10.01 -6.23
N ARG A 8 3.28 -10.10 -5.34
CA ARG A 8 4.70 -9.99 -5.72
C ARG A 8 5.23 -11.39 -6.07
N HIS A 9 6.17 -11.48 -7.00
CA HIS A 9 6.73 -12.76 -7.45
C HIS A 9 8.26 -12.72 -7.37
N ILE A 10 8.85 -12.91 -6.18
CA ILE A 10 10.31 -12.88 -6.00
C ILE A 10 10.77 -13.72 -4.79
N PRO A 11 11.52 -14.83 -4.98
CA PRO A 11 11.57 -15.66 -6.19
C PRO A 11 10.24 -16.37 -6.47
N ASP A 12 9.41 -16.56 -5.44
CA ASP A 12 8.11 -17.22 -5.49
C ASP A 12 6.97 -16.20 -5.31
N PRO A 13 5.73 -16.54 -5.75
CA PRO A 13 4.57 -15.69 -5.51
C PRO A 13 4.29 -15.52 -4.02
N THR A 14 4.07 -14.28 -3.61
CA THR A 14 3.52 -13.95 -2.29
C THR A 14 2.03 -14.23 -2.26
N PRO A 15 1.43 -14.47 -1.08
CA PRO A 15 -0.02 -14.51 -0.95
C PRO A 15 -0.68 -13.22 -1.43
N ASP A 16 -1.94 -13.33 -1.84
CA ASP A 16 -2.78 -12.21 -2.26
C ASP A 16 -2.88 -11.16 -1.15
N ASN A 17 -2.33 -9.98 -1.40
CA ASN A 17 -2.57 -8.82 -0.55
C ASN A 17 -3.81 -8.08 -1.06
N HIS A 18 -4.85 -8.01 -0.23
CA HIS A 18 -6.05 -7.28 -0.57
C HIS A 18 -5.93 -5.81 -0.18
N VAL A 19 -6.00 -4.92 -1.17
CA VAL A 19 -5.77 -3.50 -1.00
C VAL A 19 -7.03 -2.70 -1.32
N VAL A 20 -7.49 -1.93 -0.34
CA VAL A 20 -8.63 -1.01 -0.46
C VAL A 20 -8.14 0.41 -0.25
N THR A 21 -8.40 1.29 -1.23
CA THR A 21 -8.14 2.73 -1.13
C THR A 21 -9.46 3.50 -1.07
N THR A 22 -9.60 4.34 -0.07
CA THR A 22 -10.71 5.29 0.05
C THR A 22 -10.20 6.73 -0.01
N PHE A 23 -11.07 7.61 -0.50
CA PHE A 23 -10.82 9.04 -0.61
C PHE A 23 -12.01 9.75 0.03
N GLU A 24 -11.73 10.63 0.97
CA GLU A 24 -12.74 11.40 1.69
C GLU A 24 -12.35 12.88 1.71
N LEU A 25 -13.34 13.76 1.72
CA LEU A 25 -13.08 15.18 1.91
C LEU A 25 -12.52 15.41 3.32
N SER A 26 -11.40 16.11 3.42
CA SER A 26 -10.79 16.50 4.70
C SER A 26 -10.36 17.95 4.64
N GLY A 27 -11.21 18.83 5.18
CA GLY A 27 -11.01 20.29 5.10
C GLY A 27 -10.93 20.78 3.65
N ALA A 28 -9.82 21.42 3.31
CA ALA A 28 -9.55 21.89 1.94
C ALA A 28 -8.87 20.84 1.04
N GLY A 29 -8.64 19.62 1.56
CA GLY A 29 -7.93 18.56 0.87
C GLY A 29 -8.70 17.23 0.85
N THR A 30 -7.99 16.17 0.49
CA THR A 30 -8.51 14.80 0.45
C THR A 30 -7.73 13.95 1.45
N LEU A 31 -8.43 13.22 2.31
CA LEU A 31 -7.85 12.14 3.09
C LEU A 31 -7.87 10.87 2.25
N LEU A 32 -6.68 10.33 1.98
CA LEU A 32 -6.51 9.03 1.36
C LEU A 32 -6.23 8.00 2.45
N THR A 33 -7.03 6.95 2.53
CA THR A 33 -6.79 5.81 3.42
C THR A 33 -6.50 4.57 2.59
N LEU A 34 -5.36 3.93 2.83
CA LEU A 34 -4.97 2.66 2.23
C LEU A 34 -5.06 1.55 3.30
N ARG A 35 -5.89 0.52 3.06
CA ARG A 35 -5.96 -0.66 3.91
C ARG A 35 -5.45 -1.88 3.15
N MET A 36 -4.37 -2.47 3.64
CA MET A 36 -3.77 -3.69 3.11
C MET A 36 -4.10 -4.85 4.05
N THR A 37 -4.59 -5.96 3.51
CA THR A 37 -4.95 -7.16 4.27
C THR A 37 -4.22 -8.35 3.66
N LEU A 38 -3.21 -8.83 4.37
CA LEU A 38 -2.47 -10.03 4.00
C LEU A 38 -3.02 -11.24 4.79
N PRO A 39 -3.22 -12.40 4.15
CA PRO A 39 -3.49 -13.63 4.89
C PRO A 39 -2.24 -14.03 5.70
N ASP A 40 -2.47 -14.68 6.85
CA ASP A 40 -1.40 -15.16 7.72
C ASP A 40 -0.48 -16.11 6.94
N ALA A 41 0.77 -15.71 6.75
CA ALA A 41 1.69 -16.29 5.77
C ALA A 41 2.74 -17.22 6.40
N GLY A 42 2.42 -17.92 7.50
CA GLY A 42 3.35 -18.86 8.12
C GLY A 42 4.76 -18.27 8.34
N PRO A 43 5.86 -19.06 8.30
CA PRO A 43 7.20 -18.59 8.65
C PRO A 43 7.87 -17.70 7.58
N HIS A 44 7.12 -17.06 6.69
CA HIS A 44 7.63 -16.06 5.74
C HIS A 44 7.72 -14.67 6.40
N GLN A 45 8.45 -14.58 7.53
CA GLN A 45 8.78 -13.32 8.22
C GLN A 45 9.60 -12.35 7.35
N GLN A 46 10.20 -12.83 6.25
CA GLN A 46 10.96 -11.99 5.31
C GLN A 46 10.11 -10.90 4.64
N MET A 47 8.78 -11.02 4.63
CA MET A 47 7.90 -10.01 4.02
C MET A 47 7.61 -8.82 4.95
N LEU A 48 7.86 -8.96 6.25
CA LEU A 48 7.75 -7.91 7.26
C LEU A 48 9.06 -7.13 7.47
N ASP A 49 10.17 -7.60 6.91
CA ASP A 49 11.48 -6.93 6.99
C ASP A 49 11.65 -5.77 5.98
N ILE A 50 10.72 -5.65 5.01
CA ILE A 50 10.66 -4.47 4.15
C ILE A 50 9.85 -3.44 4.90
N ASP A 51 10.52 -2.44 5.50
CA ASP A 51 9.83 -1.27 6.03
C ASP A 51 9.12 -0.55 4.86
N PRO A 52 7.79 -0.63 4.75
CA PRO A 52 7.07 -0.02 3.65
C PRO A 52 6.96 1.49 3.85
N THR A 53 7.22 1.99 5.07
CA THR A 53 6.92 3.36 5.49
C THR A 53 7.75 4.35 4.68
N ASP A 54 9.05 4.14 4.57
CA ASP A 54 9.94 5.04 3.81
C ASP A 54 9.61 5.03 2.30
N GLY A 55 9.34 3.85 1.73
CA GLY A 55 8.95 3.72 0.33
C GLY A 55 7.61 4.38 0.00
N MET A 56 6.65 4.31 0.93
CA MET A 56 5.36 4.97 0.79
C MET A 56 5.46 6.48 0.97
N GLU A 57 6.20 6.96 1.97
CA GLU A 57 6.44 8.40 2.18
C GLU A 57 7.08 9.06 0.97
N GLN A 58 8.09 8.43 0.37
CA GLN A 58 8.71 8.93 -0.87
C GLN A 58 7.72 8.96 -2.04
N SER A 59 6.77 8.02 -2.09
CA SER A 59 5.73 8.00 -3.13
C SER A 59 4.74 9.16 -2.94
N TYR A 60 4.34 9.47 -1.70
CA TYR A 60 3.48 10.61 -1.41
C TYR A 60 4.18 11.95 -1.67
N ALA A 61 5.46 12.08 -1.31
CA ALA A 61 6.24 13.27 -1.63
C ALA A 61 6.30 13.55 -3.14
N LYS A 62 6.38 12.51 -3.97
CA LYS A 62 6.31 12.64 -5.43
C LYS A 62 4.92 13.07 -5.89
N LEU A 63 3.84 12.53 -5.30
CA LEU A 63 2.47 12.94 -5.60
C LEU A 63 2.24 14.42 -5.27
N ASP A 64 2.73 14.90 -4.13
CA ASP A 64 2.66 16.32 -3.75
C ASP A 64 3.42 17.25 -4.71
N ALA A 65 4.49 16.74 -5.32
CA ALA A 65 5.27 17.48 -6.30
C ALA A 65 4.58 17.59 -7.67
N ILE A 66 3.55 16.77 -7.95
CA ILE A 66 2.75 16.87 -9.16
C ILE A 66 1.81 18.07 -9.03
N LYS A 67 2.14 19.15 -9.74
CA LYS A 67 1.25 20.31 -9.87
C LYS A 67 0.39 20.16 -11.13
N PHE A 68 -0.92 20.30 -10.95
CA PHE A 68 -1.89 20.41 -12.04
C PHE A 68 -2.11 21.88 -12.42
#